data_AF-A0A5J6UL96-F1
#
_entry.id   AF-A0A5J6UL96-F1
#
_cell.length_a   1.000
_cell.length_b   1.000
_cell.length_c   1.000
_cell.angle_alpha   90.00
_cell.angle_beta   90.00
_cell.angle_gamma   90.00
#
_symmetry.space_group_name_H-M   'P 1'
#
loop_
_entity.id
_entity.type
_entity.pdbx_description
1 polymer ?
#
loop_
_entity_poly.entity_id
_entity_poly.type
_entity_poly.pdbx_seq_one_letter_code
_entity_poly.pdbx_strand_id
1 'polypeptide(L)'
;MSVPTDVSISVLRDVLRVYDHRFLQLDSLQRARLVEGTRRLIGDEGLSDVIRAALPASARLRAFCIQHGLLDELERLIRDEVEGGPAGAVVVGGRIYAMYPFLRGVPRQDVDITAEVGVEHRLDGVDWQGRRVRLRGAARLQRVATDRSSVEILLRDRATGREHRLPAPSRPAVPGGFELVTDPSEIPPGRYDVHIAATALGVRREARFGAVRPEGVRTGPQRRAVGAQDVTVYFTRGGYLALLVGREQENLSPFTRLLRRLLR
;
A
#
# COMPACT_ATOMS: atom_id res chain seq x y z
N MET A 1 1.78 38.07 2.30
CA MET A 1 1.68 36.68 1.81
C MET A 1 0.23 36.23 1.98
N SER A 2 -0.49 36.04 0.89
CA SER A 2 -1.87 35.54 0.94
C SER A 2 -1.83 34.03 1.24
N VAL A 3 -2.63 33.57 2.19
CA VAL A 3 -2.74 32.14 2.50
C VAL A 3 -3.40 31.44 1.30
N PRO A 4 -2.82 30.37 0.74
CA PRO A 4 -3.45 29.62 -0.33
C PRO A 4 -4.82 29.11 0.11
N THR A 5 -5.85 29.35 -0.70
CA THR A 5 -7.20 28.83 -0.43
C THR A 5 -7.34 27.39 -0.93
N ASP A 6 -8.27 26.62 -0.37
CA ASP A 6 -8.61 25.26 -0.85
C ASP A 6 -8.94 25.24 -2.36
N VAL A 7 -9.53 26.32 -2.87
CA VAL A 7 -9.84 26.49 -4.30
C VAL A 7 -8.55 26.52 -5.14
N SER A 8 -7.51 27.24 -4.69
CA SER A 8 -6.23 27.31 -5.39
C SER A 8 -5.54 25.94 -5.46
N ILE A 9 -5.62 25.14 -4.38
CA ILE A 9 -5.07 23.78 -4.35
C ILE A 9 -5.83 22.87 -5.32
N SER A 10 -7.17 22.91 -5.32
CA SER A 10 -7.99 22.09 -6.22
C SER A 10 -7.73 22.42 -7.69
N VAL A 11 -7.73 23.71 -8.04
CA VAL A 11 -7.48 24.17 -9.41
C VAL A 11 -6.11 23.70 -9.89
N LEU A 12 -5.07 23.89 -9.09
CA LEU A 12 -3.73 23.51 -9.50
C LEU A 12 -3.58 21.99 -9.64
N ARG A 13 -4.19 21.23 -8.73
CA ARG A 13 -4.26 19.77 -8.83
C ARG A 13 -4.92 19.34 -10.14
N ASP A 14 -6.05 19.93 -10.49
CA ASP A 14 -6.78 19.57 -11.71
C ASP A 14 -6.03 19.94 -12.98
N VAL A 15 -5.39 21.11 -13.02
CA VAL A 15 -4.51 21.52 -14.13
C VAL A 15 -3.34 20.55 -14.27
N LEU A 16 -2.65 20.21 -13.18
CA LEU A 16 -1.50 19.29 -13.21
C LEU A 16 -1.90 17.85 -13.57
N ARG A 17 -3.18 17.46 -13.38
CA ARG A 17 -3.70 16.16 -13.80
C ARG A 17 -3.87 16.03 -15.32
N VAL A 18 -3.95 17.13 -16.07
CA VAL A 18 -4.04 17.12 -17.54
C VAL A 18 -2.76 16.62 -18.20
N TYR A 19 -1.63 16.73 -17.50
CA TYR A 19 -0.32 16.21 -17.91
C TYR A 19 -0.25 14.69 -17.74
N ASP A 20 -1.07 13.97 -18.50
CA ASP A 20 -1.11 12.51 -18.59
C ASP A 20 -0.93 12.07 -20.06
N HIS A 21 -1.33 10.84 -20.39
CA HIS A 21 -1.29 10.34 -21.77
C HIS A 21 -1.94 11.29 -22.81
N ARG A 22 -2.93 12.11 -22.43
CA ARG A 22 -3.57 13.09 -23.32
C ARG A 22 -2.62 14.22 -23.71
N PHE A 23 -1.73 14.64 -22.80
CA PHE A 23 -0.70 15.62 -23.10
C PHE A 23 0.25 15.12 -24.20
N LEU A 24 0.60 13.82 -24.15
CA LEU A 24 1.44 13.17 -25.16
C LEU A 24 0.75 13.01 -26.53
N GLN A 25 -0.56 13.22 -26.61
CA GLN A 25 -1.32 13.17 -27.87
C GLN A 25 -1.44 14.56 -28.55
N LEU A 26 -1.14 15.64 -27.82
CA LEU A 26 -1.15 17.00 -28.38
C LEU A 26 0.00 17.21 -29.36
N ASP A 27 -0.19 18.13 -30.32
CA ASP A 27 0.89 18.62 -31.17
C ASP A 27 1.86 19.55 -30.39
N SER A 28 3.02 19.84 -30.98
CA SER A 28 4.07 20.63 -30.34
C SER A 28 3.62 22.06 -29.97
N LEU A 29 2.79 22.69 -30.78
CA LEU A 29 2.27 24.04 -30.53
C LEU A 29 1.26 24.03 -29.38
N GLN A 30 0.38 23.04 -29.35
CA GLN A 30 -0.59 22.83 -28.27
C GLN A 30 0.12 22.56 -26.94
N ARG A 31 1.14 21.69 -26.92
CA ARG A 31 1.94 21.42 -25.71
C ARG A 31 2.63 22.69 -25.20
N ALA A 32 3.30 23.44 -26.08
CA ALA A 32 3.97 24.67 -25.72
C ALA A 32 3.01 25.69 -25.09
N ARG A 33 1.81 25.86 -25.68
CA ARG A 33 0.77 26.76 -25.15
C ARG A 33 0.25 26.32 -23.78
N LEU A 34 -0.01 25.04 -23.59
CA LEU A 34 -0.51 24.50 -22.32
C LEU A 34 0.53 24.65 -21.20
N VAL A 35 1.79 24.32 -21.49
CA VAL A 35 2.92 24.47 -20.56
C VAL A 35 3.11 25.94 -20.18
N GLU A 36 3.11 26.85 -21.16
CA GLU A 36 3.24 28.29 -20.90
C GLU A 36 2.08 28.82 -20.05
N GLY A 37 0.83 28.45 -20.36
CA GLY A 37 -0.32 28.84 -19.55
C GLY A 37 -0.23 28.31 -18.11
N THR A 38 0.25 27.09 -17.93
CA THR A 38 0.42 26.49 -16.59
C THR A 38 1.59 27.12 -15.83
N ARG A 39 2.69 27.45 -16.51
CA ARG A 39 3.81 28.19 -15.91
C ARG A 39 3.36 29.52 -15.32
N ARG A 40 2.53 30.27 -16.05
CA ARG A 40 1.95 31.54 -15.55
C ARG A 40 1.06 31.34 -14.32
N LEU A 41 0.32 30.23 -14.26
CA LEU A 41 -0.50 29.90 -13.10
C LEU A 41 0.36 29.54 -11.87
N ILE A 42 1.46 28.82 -12.07
CA ILE A 42 2.41 28.46 -11.01
C ILE A 42 3.17 29.70 -10.52
N GLY A 43 3.56 30.59 -11.43
CA GLY A 43 4.35 31.77 -11.15
C GLY A 43 5.84 31.48 -10.95
N ASP A 44 6.66 32.53 -10.95
CA ASP A 44 8.13 32.41 -10.86
C ASP A 44 8.61 31.90 -9.50
N GLU A 45 7.86 32.20 -8.43
CA GLU A 45 8.13 31.71 -7.07
C GLU A 45 7.86 30.20 -6.91
N GLY A 46 7.09 29.61 -7.83
CA GLY A 46 6.75 28.19 -7.79
C GLY A 46 5.68 27.83 -6.76
N LEU A 47 5.66 26.54 -6.40
CA LEU A 47 4.71 26.03 -5.41
C LEU A 47 5.07 26.50 -3.99
N SER A 48 4.13 27.17 -3.33
CA SER A 48 4.20 27.40 -1.87
C SER A 48 4.23 26.08 -1.09
N ASP A 49 4.77 26.11 0.13
CA ASP A 49 4.89 24.92 0.97
C ASP A 49 3.55 24.25 1.29
N VAL A 50 2.50 25.05 1.48
CA VAL A 50 1.14 24.56 1.74
C VAL A 50 0.61 23.77 0.55
N ILE A 51 0.74 24.32 -0.66
CA ILE A 51 0.31 23.65 -1.90
C ILE A 51 1.14 22.38 -2.12
N ARG A 52 2.45 22.46 -1.92
CA ARG A 52 3.38 21.35 -2.08
C ARG A 52 3.06 20.19 -1.12
N ALA A 53 2.69 20.49 0.12
CA ALA A 53 2.28 19.46 1.08
C ALA A 53 0.96 18.76 0.71
N ALA A 54 0.07 19.46 0.01
CA ALA A 54 -1.24 18.93 -0.41
C ALA A 54 -1.20 18.15 -1.74
N LEU A 55 -0.14 18.30 -2.54
CA LEU A 55 0.00 17.65 -3.84
C LEU A 55 0.79 16.34 -3.77
N PRO A 56 0.41 15.32 -4.57
CA PRO A 56 1.23 14.12 -4.74
C PRO A 56 2.54 14.47 -5.47
N ALA A 57 3.58 13.65 -5.27
CA ALA A 57 4.90 13.87 -5.84
C ALA A 57 4.88 14.00 -7.38
N SER A 58 4.05 13.23 -8.07
CA SER A 58 3.90 13.35 -9.54
C SER A 58 3.47 14.75 -9.97
N ALA A 59 2.50 15.36 -9.26
CA ALA A 59 2.07 16.72 -9.54
C ALA A 59 3.16 17.76 -9.23
N ARG A 60 3.90 17.58 -8.12
CA ARG A 60 5.03 18.45 -7.76
C ARG A 60 6.14 18.39 -8.80
N LEU A 61 6.47 17.20 -9.28
CA LEU A 61 7.47 16.99 -10.33
C LEU A 61 7.07 17.63 -11.64
N ARG A 62 5.80 17.50 -12.05
CA ARG A 62 5.27 18.20 -13.24
C ARG A 62 5.38 19.71 -13.08
N ALA A 63 4.99 20.25 -11.94
CA ALA A 63 5.12 21.67 -11.65
C ALA A 63 6.58 22.14 -11.72
N PHE A 64 7.52 21.37 -11.16
CA PHE A 64 8.96 21.63 -11.27
C PHE A 64 9.41 21.68 -12.74
N CYS A 65 9.08 20.68 -13.55
CA CYS A 65 9.48 20.67 -14.96
C CYS A 65 8.91 21.87 -15.73
N ILE A 66 7.64 22.21 -15.49
CA ILE A 66 6.96 23.33 -16.14
C ILE A 66 7.62 24.66 -15.76
N GLN A 67 7.86 24.88 -14.46
CA GLN A 67 8.50 26.09 -13.93
C GLN A 67 9.91 26.28 -14.51
N HIS A 68 10.67 25.21 -14.67
CA HIS A 68 12.06 25.26 -15.14
C HIS A 68 12.23 25.08 -16.67
N GLY A 69 11.14 24.98 -17.43
CA GLY A 69 11.20 24.84 -18.89
C GLY A 69 11.72 23.48 -19.38
N LEU A 70 11.60 22.44 -18.55
CA LEU A 70 12.09 21.08 -18.80
C LEU A 70 11.03 20.24 -19.55
N LEU A 71 10.72 20.63 -20.79
CA LEU A 71 9.65 19.99 -21.57
C LEU A 71 9.97 18.52 -21.90
N ASP A 72 11.19 18.23 -22.32
CA ASP A 72 11.61 16.88 -22.69
C ASP A 72 11.55 15.93 -21.48
N GLU A 73 11.99 16.40 -20.32
CA GLU A 73 11.91 15.65 -19.08
C GLU A 73 10.47 15.52 -18.56
N LEU A 74 9.61 16.52 -18.76
CA LEU A 74 8.19 16.43 -18.47
C LEU A 74 7.53 15.33 -19.32
N GLU A 75 7.80 15.30 -20.63
CA GLU A 75 7.27 14.27 -21.52
C GLU A 75 7.76 12.88 -21.14
N ARG A 76 9.04 12.76 -20.79
CA ARG A 76 9.62 11.49 -20.32
C ARG A 76 9.01 11.04 -18.99
N LEU A 77 8.85 11.95 -18.03
CA LEU A 77 8.19 11.66 -16.75
C LEU A 77 6.78 11.12 -16.96
N ILE A 78 5.99 11.75 -17.84
CA ILE A 78 4.62 11.32 -18.14
C ILE A 78 4.63 9.95 -18.82
N ARG A 79 5.58 9.69 -19.73
CA ARG A 79 5.72 8.39 -20.40
C ARG A 79 6.01 7.26 -19.40
N ASP A 80 7.01 7.47 -18.53
CA ASP A 80 7.38 6.48 -17.50
C ASP A 80 6.19 6.15 -16.57
N GLU A 81 5.37 7.16 -16.23
CA GLU A 81 4.16 6.98 -15.43
C GLU A 81 3.05 6.22 -16.18
N VAL A 82 2.84 6.50 -17.46
CA VAL A 82 1.83 5.85 -18.31
C VAL A 82 2.18 4.38 -18.57
N GLU A 83 3.46 4.08 -18.77
CA GLU A 83 3.96 2.71 -18.99
C GLU A 83 3.96 1.87 -17.70
N GLY A 84 3.59 2.46 -16.56
CA GLY A 84 3.50 1.77 -15.28
C GLY A 84 4.85 1.43 -14.65
N GLY A 85 5.92 2.07 -15.11
CA GLY A 85 7.28 1.97 -14.56
C GLY A 85 7.61 3.21 -13.73
N PRO A 86 6.94 3.46 -12.57
CA PRO A 86 7.32 4.57 -11.73
C PRO A 86 8.79 4.38 -11.32
N ALA A 87 9.58 5.44 -11.47
CA ALA A 87 11.02 5.32 -11.28
C ALA A 87 11.36 4.78 -9.89
N GLY A 88 12.49 4.08 -9.76
CA GLY A 88 12.95 3.52 -8.49
C GLY A 88 13.03 4.58 -7.39
N ALA A 89 13.13 4.13 -6.14
CA ALA A 89 13.20 5.02 -4.99
C ALA A 89 14.37 4.66 -4.08
N VAL A 90 14.93 5.69 -3.44
CA VAL A 90 16.00 5.54 -2.44
C VAL A 90 15.47 5.91 -1.06
N VAL A 91 16.01 5.25 -0.04
CA VAL A 91 15.69 5.53 1.35
C VAL A 91 16.86 6.28 1.98
N VAL A 92 16.59 7.47 2.52
CA VAL A 92 17.60 8.31 3.21
C VAL A 92 16.98 8.84 4.49
N GLY A 93 17.58 8.51 5.64
CA GLY A 93 17.11 8.99 6.94
C GLY A 93 15.65 8.62 7.26
N GLY A 94 15.19 7.44 6.83
CA GLY A 94 13.81 6.97 7.03
C GLY A 94 12.78 7.59 6.09
N ARG A 95 13.20 8.42 5.12
CA ARG A 95 12.34 9.00 4.10
C ARG A 95 12.60 8.37 2.74
N ILE A 96 11.56 8.26 1.93
CA ILE A 96 11.62 7.62 0.62
C ILE A 96 11.54 8.69 -0.47
N TYR A 97 12.53 8.72 -1.36
CA TYR A 97 12.62 9.70 -2.44
C TYR A 97 12.58 9.01 -3.80
N ALA A 98 11.71 9.49 -4.68
CA ALA A 98 11.66 9.04 -6.07
C ALA A 98 12.93 9.45 -6.80
N MET A 99 13.50 8.52 -7.58
CA MET A 99 14.72 8.75 -8.36
C MET A 99 14.39 8.80 -9.84
N TYR A 100 14.49 9.99 -10.43
CA TYR A 100 14.40 10.19 -11.88
C TYR A 100 15.78 10.63 -12.38
N PRO A 101 16.63 9.73 -12.91
CA PRO A 101 18.02 10.06 -13.25
C PRO A 101 18.19 11.20 -14.27
N PHE A 102 17.16 11.46 -15.06
CA PHE A 102 17.12 12.54 -16.05
C PHE A 102 16.68 13.90 -15.47
N LEU A 103 16.14 13.94 -14.25
CA LEU A 103 15.74 15.17 -13.56
C LEU A 103 16.80 15.57 -12.53
N ARG A 104 17.50 16.68 -12.80
CA ARG A 104 18.51 17.26 -11.89
C ARG A 104 17.96 18.49 -11.18
N GLY A 105 18.49 18.77 -9.98
CA GLY A 105 18.16 19.98 -9.22
C GLY A 105 16.78 19.99 -8.55
N VAL A 106 16.04 18.88 -8.61
CA VAL A 106 14.71 18.79 -7.99
C VAL A 106 14.84 18.89 -6.46
N PRO A 107 14.08 19.78 -5.79
CA PRO A 107 14.04 19.84 -4.33
C PRO A 107 13.62 18.51 -3.72
N ARG A 108 14.27 18.10 -2.62
CA ARG A 108 13.97 16.82 -1.92
C ARG A 108 12.49 16.65 -1.57
N GLN A 109 11.85 17.74 -1.19
CA GLN A 109 10.43 17.80 -0.86
C GLN A 109 9.49 17.50 -2.04
N ASP A 110 9.93 17.74 -3.28
CA ASP A 110 9.11 17.44 -4.46
C ASP A 110 9.20 15.96 -4.84
N VAL A 111 10.36 15.34 -4.62
CA VAL A 111 10.61 13.90 -4.83
C VAL A 111 10.27 13.04 -3.61
N ASP A 112 9.85 13.61 -2.49
CA ASP A 112 9.52 12.85 -1.28
C ASP A 112 8.19 12.11 -1.41
N ILE A 113 8.28 10.79 -1.57
CA ILE A 113 7.13 9.89 -1.72
C ILE A 113 6.88 9.06 -0.47
N THR A 114 7.42 9.47 0.69
CA THR A 114 7.33 8.69 1.93
C THR A 114 5.89 8.31 2.27
N ALA A 115 4.95 9.23 2.14
CA ALA A 115 3.53 8.99 2.42
C ALA A 115 2.80 8.21 1.31
N GLU A 116 3.38 8.15 0.11
CA GLU A 116 2.76 7.55 -1.09
C GLU A 116 3.19 6.10 -1.31
N VAL A 117 4.35 5.70 -0.78
CA VAL A 117 4.86 4.34 -0.91
C VAL A 117 4.10 3.39 0.01
N GLY A 118 3.38 2.45 -0.62
CA GLY A 118 2.70 1.35 0.04
C GLY A 118 3.49 0.04 0.02
N VAL A 119 2.78 -1.04 0.36
CA VAL A 119 3.28 -2.43 0.23
C VAL A 119 2.73 -3.02 -1.06
N GLU A 120 3.61 -3.52 -1.92
CA GLU A 120 3.24 -4.44 -2.98
C GLU A 120 3.19 -5.84 -2.39
N HIS A 121 2.06 -6.54 -2.50
CA HIS A 121 1.92 -7.88 -1.93
C HIS A 121 1.02 -8.79 -2.76
N ARG A 122 1.24 -10.10 -2.62
CA ARG A 122 0.40 -11.15 -3.20
C ARG A 122 0.37 -12.37 -2.30
N LEU A 123 -0.81 -12.95 -2.11
CA LEU A 123 -0.98 -14.26 -1.48
C LEU A 123 -0.84 -15.33 -2.57
N ASP A 124 0.14 -16.21 -2.45
CA ASP A 124 0.34 -17.34 -3.37
C ASP A 124 -0.41 -18.59 -2.91
N GLY A 125 -0.63 -18.75 -1.59
CA GLY A 125 -1.35 -19.89 -1.06
C GLY A 125 -1.62 -19.79 0.43
N VAL A 126 -2.76 -20.37 0.83
CA VAL A 126 -3.13 -20.61 2.22
C VAL A 126 -3.73 -22.01 2.35
N ASP A 127 -3.10 -22.83 3.18
CA ASP A 127 -3.47 -24.23 3.35
C ASP A 127 -3.15 -24.73 4.76
N TRP A 128 -3.71 -25.88 5.10
CA TRP A 128 -3.43 -26.56 6.36
C TRP A 128 -2.28 -27.56 6.18
N GLN A 129 -1.24 -27.43 7.00
CA GLN A 129 -0.18 -28.43 7.15
C GLN A 129 -0.38 -29.15 8.49
N GLY A 130 -1.07 -30.30 8.45
CA GLY A 130 -1.52 -30.97 9.68
C GLY A 130 -2.47 -30.06 10.47
N ARG A 131 -2.07 -29.65 11.67
CA ARG A 131 -2.83 -28.70 12.53
C ARG A 131 -2.33 -27.26 12.46
N ARG A 132 -1.34 -26.98 11.61
CA ARG A 132 -0.78 -25.64 11.43
C ARG A 132 -1.32 -24.98 10.17
N VAL A 133 -1.41 -23.66 10.19
CA VAL A 133 -1.77 -22.86 9.01
C VAL A 133 -0.49 -22.48 8.28
N ARG A 134 -0.43 -22.79 7.00
CA ARG A 134 0.65 -22.39 6.11
C ARG A 134 0.21 -21.26 5.20
N LEU A 135 1.01 -20.20 5.14
CA LEU A 135 0.84 -19.04 4.29
C LEU A 135 2.08 -18.87 3.41
N ARG A 136 1.88 -18.69 2.11
CA ARG A 136 2.93 -18.37 1.14
C ARG A 136 2.54 -17.16 0.33
N GLY A 137 3.50 -16.31 0.02
CA GLY A 137 3.25 -15.12 -0.78
C GLY A 137 4.52 -14.32 -1.02
N ALA A 138 4.32 -13.08 -1.43
CA ALA A 138 5.38 -12.09 -1.52
C ALA A 138 4.90 -10.73 -0.98
N ALA A 139 5.79 -9.98 -0.36
CA ALA A 139 5.59 -8.59 0.01
C ALA A 139 6.89 -7.79 -0.02
N ARG A 140 6.80 -6.53 -0.47
CA ARG A 140 7.90 -5.56 -0.50
C ARG A 140 7.38 -4.14 -0.47
N LEU A 141 8.22 -3.18 -0.11
CA LEU A 141 7.89 -1.77 -0.33
C LEU A 141 7.86 -1.46 -1.83
N GLN A 142 6.87 -0.72 -2.28
CA GLN A 142 6.80 -0.27 -3.66
C GLN A 142 8.02 0.59 -4.02
N ARG A 143 8.55 0.43 -5.24
CA ARG A 143 9.65 1.23 -5.82
C ARG A 143 11.00 1.14 -5.10
N VAL A 144 11.10 0.47 -3.95
CA VAL A 144 12.36 0.31 -3.20
C VAL A 144 13.00 -1.03 -3.53
N ALA A 145 14.07 -1.01 -4.33
CA ALA A 145 14.85 -2.19 -4.65
C ALA A 145 15.90 -2.45 -3.55
N THR A 146 15.77 -3.56 -2.82
CA THR A 146 16.76 -4.01 -1.85
C THR A 146 16.60 -5.51 -1.54
N ASP A 147 17.69 -6.15 -1.17
CA ASP A 147 17.77 -7.48 -0.57
C ASP A 147 17.53 -7.45 0.95
N ARG A 148 17.78 -6.31 1.62
CA ARG A 148 17.58 -6.09 3.05
C ARG A 148 16.12 -5.74 3.36
N SER A 149 15.27 -6.75 3.31
CA SER A 149 13.86 -6.63 3.65
C SER A 149 13.39 -7.73 4.60
N SER A 150 12.34 -7.43 5.38
CA SER A 150 11.65 -8.40 6.23
C SER A 150 10.14 -8.29 6.04
N VAL A 151 9.45 -9.41 6.27
CA VAL A 151 8.01 -9.52 6.14
C VAL A 151 7.43 -10.06 7.45
N GLU A 152 6.30 -9.50 7.86
CA GLU A 152 5.51 -9.98 9.00
C GLU A 152 4.04 -10.12 8.59
N ILE A 153 3.39 -11.14 9.13
CA ILE A 153 1.93 -11.25 9.12
C ILE A 153 1.41 -10.66 10.43
N LEU A 154 0.44 -9.74 10.33
CA LEU A 154 -0.22 -9.15 11.48
C LEU A 154 -1.65 -9.65 11.55
N LEU A 155 -2.00 -10.28 12.66
CA LEU A 155 -3.37 -10.66 12.97
C LEU A 155 -3.95 -9.57 13.86
N ARG A 156 -4.82 -8.73 13.29
CA ARG A 156 -5.47 -7.64 14.02
C ARG A 156 -6.85 -8.09 14.48
N ASP A 157 -7.05 -8.18 15.79
CA ASP A 157 -8.34 -8.52 16.39
C ASP A 157 -9.38 -7.43 16.02
N ARG A 158 -10.54 -7.84 15.53
CA ARG A 158 -11.60 -6.91 15.09
C ARG A 158 -12.32 -6.21 16.24
N ALA A 159 -12.43 -6.85 17.39
CA ALA A 159 -13.12 -6.29 18.54
C ALA A 159 -12.21 -5.34 19.33
N THR A 160 -10.93 -5.71 19.49
CA THR A 160 -10.01 -4.96 20.36
C THR A 160 -8.98 -4.13 19.60
N GLY A 161 -8.77 -4.39 18.32
CA GLY A 161 -7.68 -3.77 17.53
C GLY A 161 -6.28 -4.29 17.90
N ARG A 162 -6.15 -5.19 18.88
CA ARG A 162 -4.86 -5.75 19.31
C ARG A 162 -4.23 -6.55 18.18
N GLU A 163 -2.91 -6.40 18.03
CA GLU A 163 -2.14 -7.07 17.00
C GLU A 163 -1.34 -8.24 17.56
N HIS A 164 -1.38 -9.36 16.86
CA HIS A 164 -0.46 -10.46 17.03
C HIS A 164 0.46 -10.54 15.81
N ARG A 165 1.78 -10.45 16.03
CA ARG A 165 2.78 -10.33 14.96
C ARG A 165 3.50 -11.66 14.77
N LEU A 166 3.51 -12.13 13.52
CA LEU A 166 4.14 -13.38 13.13
C LEU A 166 5.25 -13.09 12.11
N PRO A 167 6.53 -13.23 12.48
CA PRO A 167 7.62 -13.13 11.52
C PRO A 167 7.44 -14.14 10.38
N ALA A 168 7.59 -13.70 9.13
CA ALA A 168 7.46 -14.56 7.97
C ALA A 168 8.86 -14.79 7.34
N PRO A 169 9.46 -15.98 7.52
CA PRO A 169 10.75 -16.31 6.92
C PRO A 169 10.80 -16.05 5.42
N SER A 170 11.89 -15.42 4.97
CA SER A 170 12.12 -15.10 3.55
C SER A 170 12.34 -16.37 2.73
N ARG A 171 11.78 -16.39 1.51
CA ARG A 171 12.02 -17.43 0.50
C ARG A 171 12.78 -16.83 -0.69
N PRO A 172 14.11 -17.03 -0.78
CA PRO A 172 14.98 -16.27 -1.70
C PRO A 172 14.70 -16.52 -3.19
N ALA A 173 14.06 -17.63 -3.54
CA ALA A 173 13.69 -17.94 -4.92
C ALA A 173 12.68 -16.95 -5.54
N VAL A 174 11.98 -16.14 -4.73
CA VAL A 174 11.03 -15.13 -5.19
C VAL A 174 11.35 -13.80 -4.50
N PRO A 175 11.53 -12.69 -5.24
CA PRO A 175 11.75 -11.38 -4.63
C PRO A 175 10.63 -10.98 -3.67
N GLY A 176 10.99 -10.69 -2.41
CA GLY A 176 10.02 -10.42 -1.34
C GLY A 176 9.19 -11.65 -0.91
N GLY A 177 9.55 -12.83 -1.40
CA GLY A 177 8.85 -14.08 -1.12
C GLY A 177 8.98 -14.48 0.35
N PHE A 178 7.94 -15.10 0.89
CA PHE A 178 7.93 -15.64 2.24
C PHE A 178 7.14 -16.95 2.34
N GLU A 179 7.43 -17.71 3.39
CA GLU A 179 6.63 -18.86 3.83
C GLU A 179 6.52 -18.86 5.35
N LEU A 180 5.30 -18.81 5.86
CA LEU A 180 4.98 -18.85 7.27
C LEU A 180 4.18 -20.12 7.55
N VAL A 181 4.60 -20.88 8.55
CA VAL A 181 3.82 -21.97 9.15
C VAL A 181 3.60 -21.62 10.61
N THR A 182 2.34 -21.43 11.01
CA THR A 182 1.98 -21.01 12.37
C THR A 182 1.02 -22.01 13.02
N ASP A 183 1.18 -22.22 14.32
CA ASP A 183 0.25 -22.98 15.13
C ASP A 183 -0.84 -22.05 15.66
N PRO A 184 -2.09 -22.15 15.15
CA PRO A 184 -3.13 -21.24 15.56
C PRO A 184 -3.58 -21.43 17.01
N SER A 185 -3.17 -22.49 17.72
CA SER A 185 -3.45 -22.64 19.14
C SER A 185 -2.67 -21.68 20.04
N GLU A 186 -1.58 -21.11 19.53
CA GLU A 186 -0.80 -20.06 20.22
C GLU A 186 -1.44 -18.67 20.07
N ILE A 187 -2.46 -18.55 19.21
CA ILE A 187 -3.21 -17.32 18.98
C ILE A 187 -4.39 -17.29 19.95
N PRO A 188 -4.62 -16.18 20.68
CA PRO A 188 -5.79 -16.07 21.54
C PRO A 188 -7.11 -16.22 20.74
N PRO A 189 -8.18 -16.74 21.36
CA PRO A 189 -9.50 -16.76 20.73
C PRO A 189 -9.92 -15.37 20.25
N GLY A 190 -10.54 -15.30 19.07
CA GLY A 190 -10.94 -14.03 18.48
C GLY A 190 -11.15 -14.10 16.98
N ARG A 191 -11.60 -12.97 16.42
CA ARG A 191 -11.79 -12.77 14.98
C ARG A 191 -10.76 -11.79 14.48
N TYR A 192 -9.89 -12.25 13.60
CA TYR A 192 -8.71 -11.52 13.16
C TYR A 192 -8.77 -11.16 11.67
N ASP A 193 -8.37 -9.93 11.41
CA ASP A 193 -8.09 -9.40 10.09
C ASP A 193 -6.60 -9.53 9.78
N VAL A 194 -6.28 -10.29 8.72
CA VAL A 194 -4.89 -10.48 8.32
C VAL A 194 -4.39 -9.25 7.55
N HIS A 195 -3.27 -8.71 8.02
CA HIS A 195 -2.46 -7.71 7.34
C HIS A 195 -1.06 -8.28 7.08
N ILE A 196 -0.36 -7.63 6.17
CA ILE A 196 1.05 -7.89 5.88
C ILE A 196 1.82 -6.61 6.08
N ALA A 197 2.97 -6.72 6.75
CA ALA A 197 3.92 -5.63 6.88
C ALA A 197 5.19 -5.99 6.10
N ALA A 198 5.70 -5.02 5.34
CA ALA A 198 7.01 -5.09 4.72
C ALA A 198 7.89 -4.00 5.33
N THR A 199 9.10 -4.39 5.72
CA THR A 199 10.12 -3.46 6.20
C THR A 199 11.32 -3.52 5.28
N ALA A 200 11.80 -2.36 4.83
CA ALA A 200 13.01 -2.24 4.03
C ALA A 200 13.77 -0.98 4.44
N LEU A 201 15.08 -1.09 4.66
CA LEU A 201 15.97 0.02 5.01
C LEU A 201 15.43 0.90 6.17
N GLY A 202 14.82 0.26 7.18
CA GLY A 202 14.27 0.93 8.37
C GLY A 202 12.86 1.54 8.19
N VAL A 203 12.28 1.47 6.99
CA VAL A 203 10.91 1.94 6.73
C VAL A 203 9.95 0.76 6.73
N ARG A 204 8.88 0.85 7.52
CA ARG A 204 7.80 -0.15 7.59
C ARG A 204 6.52 0.38 6.95
N ARG A 205 5.87 -0.45 6.13
CA ARG A 205 4.51 -0.21 5.63
C ARG A 205 3.65 -1.44 5.81
N GLU A 206 2.34 -1.25 5.85
CA GLU A 206 1.36 -2.29 6.13
C GLU A 206 0.21 -2.21 5.15
N ALA A 207 -0.40 -3.36 4.84
CA ALA A 207 -1.57 -3.45 3.97
C ALA A 207 -2.47 -4.64 4.37
N ARG A 208 -3.77 -4.55 4.04
CA ARG A 208 -4.71 -5.67 4.19
C ARG A 208 -4.36 -6.78 3.22
N PHE A 209 -4.17 -7.99 3.73
CA PHE A 209 -3.61 -9.08 2.94
C PHE A 209 -4.68 -10.03 2.37
N GLY A 210 -4.37 -10.65 1.23
CA GLY A 210 -5.18 -11.71 0.62
C GLY A 210 -6.01 -11.30 -0.60
N ALA A 211 -6.30 -10.01 -0.82
CA ALA A 211 -7.12 -9.57 -1.97
C ALA A 211 -6.47 -9.87 -3.33
N VAL A 212 -5.15 -9.68 -3.42
CA VAL A 212 -4.35 -10.00 -4.62
C VAL A 212 -3.81 -11.42 -4.48
N ARG A 213 -4.30 -12.33 -5.34
CA ARG A 213 -4.00 -13.77 -5.32
C ARG A 213 -4.34 -14.41 -6.68
N PRO A 214 -3.73 -15.55 -7.04
CA PRO A 214 -4.14 -16.30 -8.24
C PRO A 214 -5.48 -17.02 -8.03
N GLU A 215 -6.18 -17.32 -9.12
CA GLU A 215 -7.52 -17.95 -9.10
C GLU A 215 -7.53 -19.33 -8.43
N GLY A 216 -6.41 -20.06 -8.45
CA GLY A 216 -6.28 -21.38 -7.84
C GLY A 216 -6.25 -21.40 -6.31
N VAL A 217 -6.22 -20.24 -5.64
CA VAL A 217 -6.26 -20.19 -4.16
C VAL A 217 -7.66 -20.54 -3.67
N ARG A 218 -7.76 -21.55 -2.80
CA ARG A 218 -9.03 -21.96 -2.17
C ARG A 218 -9.56 -20.85 -1.25
N THR A 219 -10.68 -20.24 -1.63
CA THR A 219 -11.30 -19.12 -0.91
C THR A 219 -12.46 -19.51 0.00
N GLY A 220 -13.01 -20.72 -0.15
CA GLY A 220 -14.03 -21.25 0.73
C GLY A 220 -13.54 -21.36 2.19
N PRO A 221 -14.41 -21.20 3.20
CA PRO A 221 -14.01 -21.33 4.61
C PRO A 221 -13.38 -22.70 4.90
N GLN A 222 -12.16 -22.68 5.45
CA GLN A 222 -11.39 -23.88 5.79
C GLN A 222 -11.38 -24.04 7.31
N ARG A 223 -12.15 -24.99 7.84
CA ARG A 223 -12.27 -25.25 9.28
C ARG A 223 -11.39 -26.42 9.71
N ARG A 224 -10.74 -26.30 10.86
CA ARG A 224 -10.00 -27.39 11.49
C ARG A 224 -10.00 -27.26 13.01
N ALA A 225 -10.17 -28.38 13.70
CA ALA A 225 -9.95 -28.45 15.14
C ALA A 225 -8.45 -28.51 15.44
N VAL A 226 -7.98 -27.63 16.33
CA VAL A 226 -6.58 -27.53 16.77
C VAL A 226 -6.58 -27.48 18.29
N GLY A 227 -6.21 -28.59 18.93
CA GLY A 227 -6.34 -28.74 20.38
C GLY A 227 -7.80 -28.62 20.82
N ALA A 228 -8.07 -27.71 21.75
CA ALA A 228 -9.41 -27.40 22.25
C ALA A 228 -10.16 -26.33 21.43
N GLN A 229 -9.53 -25.78 20.38
CA GLN A 229 -10.06 -24.66 19.62
C GLN A 229 -10.52 -25.10 18.22
N ASP A 230 -11.62 -24.52 17.74
CA ASP A 230 -12.01 -24.59 16.33
C ASP A 230 -11.43 -23.37 15.61
N VAL A 231 -10.68 -23.60 14.54
CA VAL A 231 -10.03 -22.54 13.76
C VAL A 231 -10.60 -22.51 12.35
N THR A 232 -10.98 -21.32 11.88
CA THR A 232 -11.48 -21.11 10.52
C THR A 232 -10.60 -20.08 9.80
N VAL A 233 -9.99 -20.51 8.70
CA VAL A 233 -9.39 -19.60 7.72
C VAL A 233 -10.45 -19.27 6.67
N TYR A 234 -10.68 -17.99 6.38
CA TYR A 234 -11.69 -17.59 5.42
C TYR A 234 -11.33 -16.26 4.75
N PHE A 235 -12.07 -15.94 3.68
CA PHE A 235 -11.95 -14.66 3.00
C PHE A 235 -13.18 -13.80 3.29
N THR A 236 -12.96 -12.52 3.56
CA THR A 236 -14.02 -11.53 3.75
C THR A 236 -14.74 -11.22 2.43
N ARG A 237 -15.88 -10.52 2.50
CA ARG A 237 -16.60 -10.05 1.30
C ARG A 237 -15.71 -9.21 0.37
N GLY A 238 -14.77 -8.44 0.92
CA GLY A 238 -13.80 -7.65 0.14
C GLY A 238 -12.61 -8.47 -0.37
N GLY A 239 -12.60 -9.79 -0.19
CA GLY A 239 -11.54 -10.67 -0.67
C GLY A 239 -10.28 -10.71 0.21
N TYR A 240 -10.30 -10.11 1.41
CA TYR A 240 -9.15 -10.16 2.34
C TYR A 240 -9.15 -11.41 3.19
N LEU A 241 -7.96 -11.91 3.51
CA LEU A 241 -7.77 -13.08 4.38
C LEU A 241 -8.13 -12.72 5.83
N ALA A 242 -8.77 -13.66 6.52
CA ALA A 242 -9.18 -13.55 7.90
C ALA A 242 -9.07 -14.90 8.60
N LEU A 243 -8.92 -14.84 9.92
CA LEU A 243 -8.83 -16.00 10.81
C LEU A 243 -9.88 -15.87 11.92
N LEU A 244 -10.59 -16.95 12.21
CA LEU A 244 -11.40 -17.07 13.41
C LEU A 244 -10.77 -18.17 14.26
N VAL A 245 -10.45 -17.85 15.52
CA VAL A 245 -9.85 -18.78 16.48
C VAL A 245 -10.82 -18.95 17.64
N GLY A 246 -11.18 -20.21 17.93
CA GLY A 246 -12.17 -20.54 18.95
C GLY A 246 -13.62 -20.46 18.43
N ARG A 247 -14.55 -20.90 19.27
CA ARG A 247 -15.98 -20.85 18.96
C ARG A 247 -16.51 -19.45 19.26
N GLU A 248 -17.33 -18.91 18.35
CA GLU A 248 -18.13 -17.69 18.53
C GLU A 248 -19.21 -17.81 19.64
N GLN A 249 -19.07 -18.73 20.60
CA GLN A 249 -20.05 -18.97 21.67
C GLN A 249 -19.95 -17.99 22.84
N GLU A 250 -18.87 -17.20 22.97
CA GLU A 250 -18.75 -16.25 24.09
C GLU A 250 -19.48 -14.92 23.87
N ASN A 251 -19.92 -14.62 22.63
CA ASN A 251 -20.69 -13.41 22.31
C ASN A 251 -22.20 -13.64 22.14
N LEU A 252 -22.74 -14.78 22.60
CA LEU A 252 -24.19 -14.90 22.76
C LEU A 252 -24.65 -13.97 23.88
N SER A 253 -25.63 -13.11 23.55
CA SER A 253 -26.37 -12.25 24.48
C SER A 253 -26.70 -13.01 25.78
N PRO A 254 -26.66 -12.34 26.96
CA PRO A 254 -27.02 -12.95 28.24
C PRO A 254 -28.34 -13.75 28.18
N PHE A 255 -29.28 -13.30 27.35
CA PHE A 255 -30.58 -13.91 27.14
C PHE A 255 -30.51 -15.33 26.54
N THR A 256 -29.57 -15.57 25.63
CA THR A 256 -29.41 -16.88 24.97
C THR A 256 -28.72 -17.90 25.88
N ARG A 257 -27.92 -17.42 26.86
CA ARG A 257 -27.34 -18.28 27.91
C ARG A 257 -28.41 -18.72 28.92
N LEU A 258 -29.34 -17.83 29.26
CA LEU A 258 -30.43 -18.12 30.19
C LEU A 258 -31.42 -19.16 29.62
N LEU A 259 -31.81 -18.99 28.36
CA LEU A 259 -32.73 -19.92 27.67
C LEU A 259 -32.20 -21.36 27.59
N ARG A 260 -30.89 -21.56 27.43
CA ARG A 260 -30.28 -22.90 27.42
C ARG A 260 -30.15 -23.54 28.80
N ARG A 261 -30.12 -22.74 29.86
CA ARG A 261 -30.05 -23.25 31.24
C ARG A 261 -31.41 -23.70 31.76
N LEU A 262 -32.49 -23.24 31.13
CA LEU A 262 -33.88 -23.63 31.42
C LEU A 262 -34.39 -24.80 30.57
N LEU A 263 -33.66 -25.18 29.52
CA LEU A 263 -33.96 -26.30 28.62
C LEU A 263 -33.07 -27.53 28.87
N ARG A 264 -32.42 -27.60 30.04
CA ARG A 264 -31.69 -28.77 30.54
C ARG A 264 -32.25 -29.21 31.88
#